data_AF-A0A536JHC4-F1
#
_entry.id   AF-A0A536JHC4-F1
#
_cell.length_a   1.000
_cell.length_b   1.000
_cell.length_c   1.000
_cell.angle_alpha   90.00
_cell.angle_beta   90.00
_cell.angle_gamma   90.00
#
_symmetry.space_group_name_H-M   'P 1'
#
loop_
_entity.id
_entity.type
_entity.pdbx_description
1 polymer ?
#
loop_
_entity_poly.entity_id
_entity_poly.type
_entity_poly.pdbx_seq_one_letter_code
_entity_poly.pdbx_strand_id
1 'polypeptide(L)'
;MQGQSGPRPIDSLTTTIVAAGAVVLLVAVSAGVMYLITSFLFAFSGGQYRMVPVVGYGALAVIGATLLIAIVVWRLRSLAAAVKWAAIATALGWALAIVGEWILSFGLGSS
;
A
#
# COMPACT_ATOMS: atom_id res chain seq x y z
N MET A 1 12.21 15.83 43.24
CA MET A 1 12.24 14.49 42.62
C MET A 1 11.14 14.45 41.55
N GLN A 2 11.48 14.82 40.31
CA GLN A 2 10.54 14.74 39.19
C GLN A 2 10.41 13.26 38.80
N GLY A 3 9.26 12.67 39.11
CA GLY A 3 8.94 11.33 38.62
C GLY A 3 8.97 11.35 37.10
N GLN A 4 9.83 10.53 36.49
CA GLN A 4 9.75 10.22 35.07
C GLN A 4 8.39 9.55 34.81
N SER A 5 7.37 10.34 34.48
CA SER A 5 6.12 9.85 33.92
C SER A 5 6.35 9.51 32.44
N GLY A 6 7.18 8.50 32.19
CA GLY A 6 7.25 7.84 30.89
C GLY A 6 5.94 7.09 30.62
N PRO A 7 5.54 6.91 29.35
CA PRO A 7 4.40 6.06 29.00
C PRO A 7 4.56 4.68 29.63
N ARG A 8 3.49 4.09 30.17
CA ARG A 8 3.58 2.73 30.73
C ARG A 8 3.91 1.76 29.59
N PRO A 9 4.64 0.66 29.84
CA PRO A 9 4.97 -0.33 28.80
C PRO A 9 3.76 -0.80 27.98
N ILE A 10 2.59 -0.88 28.63
CA ILE A 10 1.32 -1.29 28.03
C ILE A 10 0.80 -0.26 27.01
N ASP A 11 1.02 1.04 27.27
CA ASP A 11 0.61 2.13 26.38
C ASP A 11 1.43 2.12 25.08
N SER A 12 2.73 1.82 25.19
CA SER A 12 3.64 1.69 24.04
C SER A 12 3.33 0.46 23.18
N LEU A 13 3.03 -0.68 23.81
CA LEU A 13 2.64 -1.91 23.09
C LEU A 13 1.33 -1.70 22.33
N THR A 14 0.32 -1.12 22.99
CA THR A 14 -1.00 -0.85 22.39
C THR A 14 -0.86 0.08 21.19
N THR A 15 -0.08 1.16 21.32
CA THR A 15 0.17 2.11 20.21
C THR A 15 0.86 1.41 19.03
N THR A 16 1.79 0.51 19.31
CA THR A 16 2.51 -0.26 18.29
C THR A 16 1.57 -1.21 17.54
N ILE A 17 0.73 -1.95 18.26
CA ILE A 17 -0.25 -2.89 17.67
C ILE A 17 -1.25 -2.13 16.81
N VAL A 18 -1.77 -1.00 17.29
CA VAL A 18 -2.72 -0.16 16.53
C VAL A 18 -2.09 0.34 15.24
N ALA A 19 -0.86 0.86 15.30
CA ALA A 19 -0.17 1.36 14.12
C ALA A 19 0.16 0.25 13.10
N ALA A 20 0.63 -0.91 13.56
CA ALA A 20 0.87 -2.06 12.69
C ALA A 20 -0.43 -2.55 12.05
N GLY A 21 -1.51 -2.66 12.84
CA GLY A 21 -2.84 -3.01 12.37
C GLY A 21 -3.35 -2.04 11.31
N ALA A 22 -3.13 -0.73 11.49
CA ALA A 22 -3.51 0.29 10.51
C ALA A 22 -2.78 0.10 9.17
N VAL A 23 -1.48 -0.20 9.19
CA VAL A 23 -0.72 -0.45 7.95
C VAL A 23 -1.21 -1.72 7.26
N VAL A 24 -1.44 -2.81 8.01
CA VAL A 24 -1.95 -4.07 7.44
C VAL A 24 -3.33 -3.87 6.82
N LEU A 25 -4.25 -3.21 7.53
CA LEU A 25 -5.58 -2.87 7.02
C LEU A 25 -5.51 -2.02 5.75
N LEU A 26 -4.66 -1.00 5.74
CA LEU A 26 -4.48 -0.12 4.60
C LEU A 26 -4.00 -0.89 3.36
N VAL A 27 -3.03 -1.79 3.53
CA VAL A 27 -2.52 -2.65 2.47
C VAL A 27 -3.60 -3.64 1.98
N ALA A 28 -4.25 -4.37 2.90
CA ALA A 28 -5.23 -5.39 2.55
C ALA A 28 -6.48 -4.81 1.87
N VAL A 29 -7.03 -3.72 2.42
CA VAL A 29 -8.22 -3.06 1.87
C VAL A 29 -7.90 -2.42 0.52
N SER A 30 -6.78 -1.71 0.40
CA SER A 30 -6.42 -1.07 -0.88
C SER A 30 -6.19 -2.11 -1.99
N ALA A 31 -5.53 -3.23 -1.68
CA ALA A 31 -5.34 -4.32 -2.62
C ALA A 31 -6.66 -4.93 -3.09
N GLY A 32 -7.59 -5.21 -2.16
CA GLY A 32 -8.91 -5.73 -2.49
C GLY A 32 -9.73 -4.75 -3.35
N VAL A 33 -9.76 -3.47 -2.99
CA VAL A 33 -10.46 -2.43 -3.76
C VAL A 33 -9.86 -2.28 -5.16
N MET A 34 -8.54 -2.26 -5.27
CA MET A 34 -7.87 -2.09 -6.56
C MET A 34 -8.00 -3.31 -7.46
N TYR A 35 -8.04 -4.52 -6.89
CA TYR A 35 -8.41 -5.73 -7.61
C TYR A 35 -9.79 -5.57 -8.26
N LEU A 36 -10.79 -5.07 -7.53
CA LEU A 36 -12.14 -4.86 -8.05
C LEU A 36 -12.19 -3.79 -9.13
N ILE A 37 -11.53 -2.64 -8.91
CA ILE A 37 -11.48 -1.53 -9.88
C ILE A 37 -10.83 -1.99 -11.19
N THR A 38 -9.65 -2.60 -11.10
CA THR A 38 -8.93 -3.10 -12.28
C THR A 38 -9.76 -4.18 -12.96
N SER A 39 -10.40 -5.06 -12.18
CA SER A 39 -11.30 -6.07 -12.74
C SER A 39 -12.46 -5.51 -13.53
N PHE A 40 -13.09 -4.46 -13.01
CA PHE A 40 -14.15 -3.75 -13.70
C PHE A 40 -13.62 -3.10 -14.98
N LEU A 41 -12.54 -2.32 -14.91
CA LEU A 41 -11.96 -1.61 -16.06
C LEU A 41 -11.57 -2.56 -17.20
N PHE A 42 -10.99 -3.72 -16.89
CA PHE A 42 -10.56 -4.70 -17.88
C PHE A 42 -11.70 -5.57 -18.42
N ALA A 43 -12.77 -5.78 -17.64
CA ALA A 43 -13.96 -6.47 -18.12
C ALA A 43 -14.64 -5.69 -19.27
N PHE A 44 -14.64 -4.35 -19.23
CA PHE A 44 -15.21 -3.52 -20.30
C PHE A 44 -14.26 -3.29 -21.48
N SER A 45 -12.94 -3.44 -21.31
CA SER A 45 -11.96 -3.24 -22.39
C SER A 45 -11.65 -4.49 -23.22
N GLY A 46 -12.27 -5.64 -22.91
CA GLY A 46 -11.98 -6.93 -23.56
C GLY A 46 -10.62 -7.53 -23.22
N GLY A 47 -9.90 -6.93 -22.26
CA GLY A 47 -8.50 -7.24 -21.92
C GLY A 47 -8.33 -8.18 -20.74
N GLN A 48 -9.31 -9.01 -20.39
CA GLN A 48 -9.29 -9.82 -19.16
C GLN A 48 -8.05 -10.74 -19.05
N TYR A 49 -7.53 -11.24 -20.19
CA TYR A 49 -6.28 -12.03 -20.24
C TYR A 49 -5.01 -11.21 -19.96
N ARG A 50 -5.09 -9.88 -20.06
CA ARG A 50 -3.99 -8.94 -19.79
C ARG A 50 -3.96 -8.46 -18.33
N MET A 51 -4.82 -8.95 -17.44
CA MET A 51 -4.90 -8.52 -16.04
C MET A 51 -3.70 -8.90 -15.16
N VAL A 52 -2.87 -9.87 -15.59
CA VAL A 52 -1.77 -10.44 -14.80
C VAL A 52 -0.75 -9.38 -14.29
N PRO A 53 -0.37 -8.34 -15.06
CA PRO A 53 0.66 -7.41 -14.63
C PRO A 53 0.21 -6.49 -13.48
N VAL A 54 -0.99 -5.88 -13.50
CA VAL A 54 -1.44 -5.05 -12.35
C VAL A 54 -1.93 -5.87 -11.19
N VAL A 55 -2.77 -6.87 -11.46
CA VAL A 55 -3.42 -7.64 -10.41
C VAL A 55 -2.42 -8.54 -9.68
N GLY A 56 -1.41 -9.03 -10.39
CA GLY A 56 -0.33 -9.84 -9.83
C GLY A 56 0.88 -9.01 -9.42
N TYR A 57 1.69 -8.57 -10.40
CA TYR A 57 3.01 -8.02 -10.12
C TYR A 57 2.98 -6.58 -9.60
N GLY A 58 2.12 -5.72 -10.13
CA GLY A 58 1.94 -4.34 -9.71
C GLY A 58 1.42 -4.26 -8.28
N ALA A 59 0.40 -5.05 -7.96
CA ALA A 59 -0.11 -5.17 -6.59
C ALA A 59 0.99 -5.59 -5.60
N LEU A 60 1.74 -6.65 -5.92
CA LEU A 60 2.85 -7.11 -5.07
C LEU A 60 3.93 -6.03 -4.89
N ALA A 61 4.27 -5.29 -5.94
CA ALA A 61 5.23 -4.20 -5.87
C ALA A 61 4.75 -3.06 -4.97
N VAL A 62 3.48 -2.65 -5.08
CA VAL A 62 2.88 -1.60 -4.25
C VAL A 62 2.81 -2.03 -2.78
N ILE A 63 2.39 -3.27 -2.52
CA ILE A 63 2.34 -3.84 -1.17
C ILE A 63 3.75 -3.86 -0.56
N GLY A 64 4.72 -4.45 -1.28
CA GLY A 64 6.10 -4.57 -0.81
C GLY A 64 6.75 -3.22 -0.54
N ALA A 65 6.61 -2.27 -1.46
CA ALA A 65 7.14 -0.91 -1.30
C ALA A 65 6.52 -0.18 -0.11
N THR A 66 5.20 -0.31 0.07
CA THR A 66 4.48 0.30 1.21
C THR A 66 4.99 -0.24 2.54
N LEU A 67 5.11 -1.56 2.66
CA LEU A 67 5.61 -2.20 3.89
C LEU A 67 7.06 -1.80 4.16
N LEU A 68 7.92 -1.79 3.14
CA LEU A 68 9.31 -1.37 3.28
C LEU A 68 9.41 0.08 3.76
N ILE A 69 8.65 1.00 3.15
CA ILE A 69 8.61 2.41 3.56
C ILE A 69 8.10 2.54 5.00
N ALA A 70 7.04 1.81 5.36
CA ALA A 70 6.51 1.83 6.72
C ALA A 70 7.55 1.37 7.74
N ILE A 71 8.26 0.27 7.47
CA ILE A 71 9.33 -0.26 8.34
C ILE A 71 10.47 0.76 8.47
N VAL A 72 10.95 1.30 7.35
CA VAL A 72 12.07 2.28 7.34
C VAL A 72 11.69 3.54 8.11
N VAL A 73 10.51 4.10 7.85
CA VAL A 73 10.06 5.32 8.52
C VAL A 73 9.78 5.10 10.00
N TRP A 74 9.28 3.91 10.38
CA TRP A 74 9.13 3.56 11.78
C TRP A 74 10.50 3.54 12.48
N ARG A 75 11.49 2.87 11.88
CA ARG A 75 12.84 2.79 12.45
C ARG A 75 13.54 4.14 12.55
N LEU A 76 13.33 5.03 11.58
CA LEU A 76 14.06 6.30 11.49
C LEU A 76 13.34 7.50 12.12
N ARG A 77 12.01 7.44 12.31
CA ARG A 77 11.22 8.59 12.78
C ARG A 77 10.26 8.24 13.91
N SER A 78 9.13 7.62 13.59
CA SER A 78 8.09 7.29 14.57
C SER A 78 6.99 6.42 13.96
N LEU A 79 6.19 5.81 14.81
CA LEU A 79 4.99 5.04 14.41
C LEU A 79 3.98 5.89 13.63
N ALA A 80 3.70 7.11 14.12
CA ALA A 80 2.76 8.01 13.46
C ALA A 80 3.25 8.43 12.06
N ALA A 81 4.55 8.69 11.93
CA ALA A 81 5.14 8.96 10.62
C ALA A 81 5.03 7.73 9.70
N ALA A 82 5.29 6.53 10.22
CA ALA A 82 5.22 5.30 9.42
C ALA A 82 3.84 5.10 8.79
N VAL A 83 2.77 5.26 9.56
CA VAL A 83 1.39 5.16 9.04
C VAL A 83 1.11 6.22 7.98
N LYS A 84 1.51 7.48 8.22
CA LYS A 84 1.34 8.57 7.25
C LYS A 84 2.07 8.29 5.94
N TRP A 85 3.33 7.88 6.00
CA TRP A 85 4.13 7.59 4.82
C TRP A 85 3.67 6.32 4.10
N ALA A 86 3.19 5.31 4.82
CA ALA A 86 2.57 4.13 4.22
C ALA A 86 1.30 4.49 3.44
N ALA A 87 0.45 5.37 3.97
CA ALA A 87 -0.74 5.85 3.27
C ALA A 87 -0.38 6.59 1.96
N ILE A 88 0.61 7.48 2.01
CA ILE A 88 1.09 8.22 0.83
C ILE A 88 1.68 7.25 -0.19
N ALA A 89 2.55 6.32 0.25
CA ALA A 89 3.18 5.33 -0.62
C ALA A 89 2.15 4.42 -1.30
N THR A 90 1.10 4.01 -0.58
CA THR A 90 0.02 3.20 -1.13
C THR A 90 -0.75 3.96 -2.20
N ALA A 91 -1.16 5.20 -1.91
CA ALA A 91 -1.89 6.02 -2.88
C ALA A 91 -1.08 6.27 -4.16
N LEU A 92 0.19 6.66 -4.02
CA LEU A 92 1.09 6.89 -5.15
C LEU A 92 1.41 5.60 -5.90
N GLY A 93 1.67 4.51 -5.17
CA GLY A 93 2.00 3.21 -5.75
C GLY A 93 0.87 2.69 -6.63
N TRP A 94 -0.38 2.77 -6.16
CA TRP A 94 -1.54 2.37 -6.97
C TRP A 94 -1.76 3.29 -8.17
N ALA A 95 -1.63 4.61 -8.01
CA ALA A 95 -1.73 5.53 -9.14
C ALA A 95 -0.68 5.20 -10.23
N LEU A 96 0.57 4.96 -9.84
CA LEU A 96 1.65 4.58 -10.76
C LEU A 96 1.41 3.20 -11.40
N ALA A 97 0.91 2.22 -10.63
CA ALA A 97 0.60 0.90 -11.15
C ALA A 97 -0.50 0.95 -12.22
N ILE A 98 -1.56 1.73 -12.00
CA ILE A 98 -2.63 1.94 -12.99
C ILE A 98 -2.09 2.61 -14.25
N VAL A 99 -1.32 3.70 -14.09
CA VAL A 99 -0.76 4.44 -15.22
C VAL A 99 0.23 3.59 -16.02
N GLY A 100 1.13 2.88 -15.33
CA GLY A 100 2.10 1.98 -15.96
C GLY A 100 1.42 0.91 -16.79
N GLU A 101 0.34 0.33 -16.27
CA GLU A 101 -0.44 -0.65 -17.01
C GLU A 101 -1.18 -0.09 -18.19
N TRP A 102 -1.75 1.11 -18.05
CA TRP A 102 -2.41 1.79 -19.14
C TRP A 102 -1.41 1.98 -20.30
N ILE A 103 -0.20 2.45 -20.00
CA ILE A 103 0.89 2.60 -20.98
C ILE A 103 1.25 1.26 -21.61
N LEU A 104 1.43 0.19 -20.83
CA LEU A 104 1.78 -1.13 -21.36
C LEU A 104 0.65 -1.73 -22.21
N SER A 105 -0.61 -1.59 -21.77
CA SER A 105 -1.78 -2.15 -22.46
C SER A 105 -2.06 -1.48 -23.81
N PHE A 106 -1.87 -0.16 -23.90
CA PHE A 106 -2.08 0.60 -25.13
C PHE A 106 -0.82 0.68 -26.00
N GLY A 107 0.37 0.68 -25.40
CA GLY A 107 1.65 0.71 -26.11
C GLY A 107 2.04 -0.64 -26.74
N LEU A 108 1.64 -1.77 -26.16
CA LEU A 108 1.82 -3.10 -26.73
C LEU A 108 0.58 -3.59 -27.50
N GLY A 109 -0.52 -2.84 -27.46
CA GLY A 109 -1.77 -3.13 -28.16
C GLY A 109 -1.88 -2.50 -29.55
N SER A 110 -0.88 -1.74 -30.00
CA SER A 110 -0.83 -1.09 -31.31
C SER A 110 -0.13 -1.91 -32.39
N SER A 111 -0.07 -3.23 -32.26
CA SER A 111 0.47 -4.15 -33.27
C SER A 111 -0.62 -5.07 -33.80
#